data_AF-A0A1R3L044-F1
#
_entry.id   AF-A0A1R3L044-F1
#
_cell.length_a   1.000
_cell.length_b   1.000
_cell.length_c   1.000
_cell.angle_alpha   90.00
_cell.angle_beta   90.00
_cell.angle_gamma   90.00
#
_symmetry.space_group_name_H-M   'P 1'
#
loop_
_entity.id
_entity.type
_entity.pdbx_description
1 polymer ?
#
loop_
_entity_poly.entity_id
_entity_poly.type
_entity_poly.pdbx_seq_one_letter_code
_entity_poly.pdbx_strand_id
1 'polypeptide(L)'
;MEENDNLVRFIYNQCINSTKHGNIANSSGSVIDLRLVTRHYTGNVIRKMMFNTRYFGKGKEDGGPGKEEKEHVDSLFTVLGNVYSFALSDYVPWLRPLDLEGHEKIVSECMRSINGYHDPIIDDRVKQWNQGERKEPEDLLDAFLLAKDSNGKPALSIEEIKSQCT
;
A
#
# COMPACT_ATOMS: atom_id res chain seq x y z
N MET A 1 14.33 11.27 7.15
CA MET A 1 13.09 10.70 6.58
C MET A 1 12.62 9.61 7.53
N GLU A 2 11.47 9.77 8.16
CA GLU A 2 10.95 8.86 9.21
C GLU A 2 10.89 7.38 8.78
N GLU A 3 10.52 7.11 7.52
CA GLU A 3 10.48 5.74 6.99
C GLU A 3 11.85 5.06 6.92
N ASN A 4 12.93 5.82 6.71
CA ASN A 4 14.29 5.28 6.66
C ASN A 4 14.72 4.82 8.05
N ASP A 5 14.44 5.61 9.08
CA ASP A 5 14.77 5.27 10.46
C ASP A 5 13.99 4.03 10.92
N ASN A 6 12.74 3.93 10.50
CA ASN A 6 11.91 2.75 10.75
C ASN A 6 12.41 1.49 10.02
N LEU A 7 12.88 1.62 8.77
CA LEU A 7 13.51 0.52 8.03
C LEU A 7 14.76 0.01 8.75
N VAL A 8 15.64 0.93 9.17
CA VAL A 8 16.87 0.59 9.90
C VAL A 8 16.53 -0.10 11.21
N ARG A 9 15.56 0.42 11.96
CA ARG A 9 15.08 -0.18 13.22
C ARG A 9 14.50 -1.59 12.99
N PHE A 10 13.70 -1.78 11.95
CA PHE A 10 13.13 -3.08 11.63
C PHE A 10 14.20 -4.12 11.27
N ILE A 11 15.18 -3.74 10.44
CA ILE A 11 16.33 -4.61 10.10
C ILE A 11 17.13 -4.95 11.35
N TYR A 12 17.47 -3.95 12.17
CA TYR A 12 18.21 -4.13 13.41
C TYR A 12 17.51 -5.09 14.38
N ASN A 13 16.19 -4.94 14.54
CA ASN A 13 15.40 -5.81 15.40
C ASN A 13 15.36 -7.26 14.88
N GLN A 14 15.32 -7.47 13.55
CA GLN A 14 15.47 -8.81 12.98
C GLN A 14 16.84 -9.40 13.31
N CYS A 15 17.92 -8.63 13.17
CA CYS A 15 19.27 -9.08 13.50
C CYS A 15 19.39 -9.54 14.96
N ILE A 16 18.84 -8.79 15.91
CA ILE A 16 18.89 -9.12 17.34
C ILE A 16 17.98 -10.29 17.71
N ASN A 17 16.80 -10.38 17.12
CA ASN A 17 15.87 -11.46 17.49
C ASN A 17 16.34 -12.82 16.96
N SER A 18 17.05 -12.85 15.82
CA SER A 18 17.68 -14.07 15.31
C SER A 18 18.77 -14.63 16.24
N THR A 19 19.47 -13.79 17.01
CA THR A 19 20.53 -14.25 17.93
C THR A 19 19.99 -14.78 19.26
N LYS A 20 18.75 -14.45 19.64
CA LYS A 20 18.12 -14.90 20.90
C LYS A 20 17.50 -16.31 20.84
N HIS A 21 17.21 -16.82 19.64
CA HIS A 21 16.50 -18.10 19.46
C HIS A 21 17.43 -19.33 19.37
N GLY A 22 18.74 -19.15 19.34
CA GLY A 22 19.73 -20.23 19.37
C GLY A 22 20.58 -20.13 20.63
N ASN A 23 20.51 -21.13 21.52
CA ASN A 23 21.42 -21.29 22.67
C ASN A 23 22.87 -21.64 22.27
N ILE A 24 23.29 -21.28 21.07
CA ILE A 24 24.66 -21.37 20.57
C ILE A 24 24.85 -20.07 19.81
N ALA A 25 25.83 -19.27 20.24
CA ALA A 25 26.29 -18.11 19.50
C ALA A 25 26.88 -18.57 18.16
N ASN A 26 26.02 -18.91 17.20
CA ASN A 26 26.42 -19.16 15.84
C ASN A 26 26.80 -17.80 15.26
N SER A 27 28.09 -17.66 14.94
CA SER A 27 28.74 -16.57 14.21
C SER A 27 28.23 -16.40 12.76
N SER A 28 27.17 -17.12 12.37
CA SER A 28 26.45 -16.90 11.13
C SER A 28 25.40 -15.82 11.36
N GLY A 29 25.65 -14.61 10.84
CA GLY A 29 24.74 -13.47 10.97
C GLY A 29 23.28 -13.76 10.60
N SER A 30 22.39 -12.86 10.95
CA SER A 30 20.95 -12.99 10.66
C SER A 30 20.66 -13.05 9.15
N VAL A 31 19.84 -14.02 8.74
CA VAL A 31 19.27 -14.06 7.39
C VAL A 31 18.10 -13.07 7.33
N ILE A 32 18.17 -12.11 6.40
CA ILE A 32 17.15 -11.07 6.22
C ILE A 32 16.41 -11.34 4.89
N ASP A 33 15.09 -11.40 4.95
CA ASP A 33 14.26 -11.40 3.74
C ASP A 33 14.22 -9.98 3.14
N LEU A 34 15.10 -9.73 2.17
CA LEU A 34 15.15 -8.47 1.44
C LEU A 34 13.86 -8.18 0.68
N ARG A 35 13.15 -9.20 0.19
CA ARG A 35 11.87 -9.00 -0.51
C ARG A 35 10.86 -8.42 0.46
N LEU A 36 10.70 -9.02 1.63
CA LEU A 36 9.81 -8.51 2.67
C LEU A 36 10.16 -7.06 3.04
N VAL A 37 11.44 -6.85 3.38
CA VAL A 37 11.94 -5.55 3.84
C VAL A 37 11.71 -4.45 2.79
N THR A 38 12.12 -4.68 1.54
CA THR A 38 11.99 -3.69 0.48
C THR A 38 10.53 -3.43 0.13
N ARG A 39 9.70 -4.46 -0.01
CA ARG A 39 8.26 -4.30 -0.34
C ARG A 39 7.53 -3.47 0.71
N HIS A 40 7.78 -3.72 1.99
CA HIS A 40 7.18 -2.95 3.06
C HIS A 40 7.68 -1.52 3.14
N TYR A 41 8.98 -1.30 2.99
CA TYR A 41 9.52 0.06 2.94
C TYR A 41 8.89 0.86 1.79
N THR A 42 8.86 0.31 0.57
CA THR A 42 8.26 0.99 -0.58
C THR A 42 6.76 1.23 -0.39
N GLY A 43 6.03 0.24 0.13
CA GLY A 43 4.61 0.35 0.40
C GLY A 43 4.28 1.44 1.43
N ASN A 44 5.06 1.50 2.52
CA ASN A 44 4.88 2.54 3.54
C ASN A 44 5.25 3.93 3.04
N VAL A 45 6.33 4.04 2.26
CA VAL A 45 6.77 5.31 1.67
C VAL A 45 5.68 5.89 0.76
N ILE A 46 5.10 5.06 -0.14
CA ILE A 46 4.00 5.49 -1.01
C ILE A 46 2.77 5.86 -0.18
N ARG A 47 2.38 5.03 0.79
CA ARG A 47 1.23 5.30 1.67
C ARG A 47 1.38 6.59 2.47
N LYS A 48 2.59 6.86 2.97
CA LYS A 48 2.90 8.09 3.70
C LYS A 48 2.81 9.31 2.77
N MET A 49 3.25 9.20 1.52
CA MET A 49 3.08 10.28 0.53
C MET A 49 1.62 10.50 0.13
N MET A 50 0.86 9.43 -0.06
CA MET A 50 -0.53 9.50 -0.52
C MET A 50 -1.50 9.96 0.56
N PHE A 51 -1.36 9.44 1.78
CA PHE A 51 -2.37 9.57 2.84
C PHE A 51 -1.83 10.14 4.15
N ASN A 52 -0.55 10.56 4.19
CA ASN A 52 0.17 10.91 5.42
C ASN A 52 0.10 9.82 6.50
N THR A 53 -0.19 8.57 6.12
CA THR A 53 -0.53 7.47 7.00
C THR A 53 0.55 6.41 6.97
N ARG A 54 1.02 6.00 8.16
CA ARG A 54 2.02 4.93 8.29
C ARG A 54 1.38 3.56 8.40
N TYR A 55 0.41 3.39 9.29
CA TYR A 55 -0.25 2.12 9.56
C TYR A 55 -1.75 2.24 9.31
N PHE A 56 -2.37 1.19 8.76
CA PHE A 56 -3.82 1.07 8.72
C PHE A 56 -4.38 0.58 10.06
N GLY A 57 -3.59 -0.21 10.79
CA GLY A 57 -3.93 -0.73 12.11
C GLY A 57 -2.99 -0.23 13.21
N LYS A 58 -2.81 -1.05 14.25
CA LYS A 58 -1.94 -0.73 15.40
C LYS A 58 -0.44 -0.75 15.08
N GLY A 59 -0.04 -1.31 13.94
CA GLY A 59 1.36 -1.53 13.58
C GLY A 59 2.07 -2.45 14.58
N LYS A 60 3.40 -2.34 14.66
CA LYS A 60 4.22 -3.07 15.63
C LYS A 60 5.25 -2.17 16.31
N GLU A 61 5.58 -2.50 17.55
CA GLU A 61 6.60 -1.80 18.34
C GLU A 61 8.01 -1.92 17.73
N ASP A 62 8.29 -3.01 17.01
CA ASP A 62 9.57 -3.25 16.34
C ASP A 62 9.74 -2.40 15.05
N GLY A 63 8.75 -1.58 14.70
CA GLY A 63 8.71 -0.77 13.48
C GLY A 63 8.36 -1.57 12.23
N GLY A 64 8.12 -2.88 12.37
CA GLY A 64 7.74 -3.78 11.29
C GLY A 64 6.25 -3.69 10.91
N PRO A 65 5.87 -4.41 9.85
CA PRO A 65 4.50 -4.39 9.35
C PRO A 65 3.55 -5.14 10.30
N GLY A 66 2.38 -4.54 10.56
CA GLY A 66 1.24 -5.18 11.19
C GLY A 66 0.56 -6.19 10.26
N LYS A 67 -0.61 -6.69 10.66
CA LYS A 67 -1.37 -7.65 9.85
C LYS A 67 -1.90 -6.96 8.58
N GLU A 68 -2.45 -5.78 8.76
CA GLU A 68 -3.07 -4.95 7.73
C GLU A 68 -2.02 -4.48 6.71
N GLU A 69 -0.82 -4.10 7.16
CA GLU A 69 0.28 -3.75 6.27
C GLU A 69 0.72 -4.91 5.37
N LYS A 70 0.74 -6.13 5.92
CA LYS A 70 1.08 -7.34 5.16
C LYS A 70 0.03 -7.65 4.12
N GLU A 71 -1.23 -7.69 4.53
CA GLU A 71 -2.35 -7.95 3.63
C GLU A 71 -2.40 -6.95 2.48
N HIS A 72 -2.23 -5.66 2.77
CA HIS A 72 -2.19 -4.60 1.76
C HIS A 72 -1.00 -4.74 0.80
N VAL A 73 0.22 -4.87 1.32
CA VAL A 73 1.43 -4.96 0.49
C VAL A 73 1.45 -6.25 -0.32
N ASP A 74 1.02 -7.38 0.23
CA ASP A 74 0.93 -8.63 -0.50
C ASP A 74 -0.11 -8.53 -1.64
N SER A 75 -1.24 -7.88 -1.40
CA SER A 75 -2.25 -7.61 -2.44
C SER A 75 -1.69 -6.71 -3.55
N LEU A 76 -1.00 -5.62 -3.20
CA LEU A 76 -0.37 -4.72 -4.18
C LEU A 76 0.64 -5.44 -5.07
N PHE A 77 1.55 -6.21 -4.47
CA PHE A 77 2.56 -6.94 -5.24
C PHE A 77 1.96 -8.11 -6.04
N THR A 78 0.82 -8.66 -5.60
CA THR A 78 0.08 -9.65 -6.37
C THR A 78 -0.55 -9.00 -7.60
N VAL A 79 -1.23 -7.86 -7.47
CA VAL A 79 -1.74 -7.08 -8.61
C VAL A 79 -0.60 -6.74 -9.56
N LEU A 80 0.51 -6.19 -9.06
CA LEU A 80 1.67 -5.86 -9.87
C LEU A 80 2.22 -7.07 -10.65
N GLY A 81 2.24 -8.25 -10.03
CA GLY A 81 2.64 -9.49 -10.69
C GLY A 81 1.69 -9.93 -11.81
N ASN A 82 0.40 -9.66 -11.67
CA ASN A 82 -0.62 -9.96 -12.69
C ASN A 82 -0.70 -8.89 -13.79
N VAL A 83 -0.35 -7.63 -13.52
CA VAL A 83 -0.25 -6.58 -14.57
C VAL A 83 0.78 -6.93 -15.64
N TYR A 84 1.85 -7.64 -15.24
CA TYR A 84 2.88 -8.09 -16.17
C TYR A 84 2.72 -9.56 -16.59
N SER A 85 1.63 -10.23 -16.21
CA SER A 85 1.40 -11.60 -16.66
C SER A 85 0.92 -11.61 -18.11
N PHE A 86 1.32 -12.65 -18.84
CA PHE A 86 0.79 -12.91 -20.16
C PHE A 86 -0.63 -13.42 -19.99
N ALA A 87 -1.63 -12.62 -20.35
CA ALA A 87 -3.02 -13.06 -20.38
C ALA A 87 -3.46 -13.38 -21.80
N LEU A 88 -3.82 -14.64 -22.09
CA LEU A 88 -4.26 -15.01 -23.45
C LEU A 88 -5.51 -14.23 -23.88
N SER A 89 -6.36 -13.87 -22.91
CA SER A 89 -7.56 -13.06 -23.09
C SER A 89 -7.29 -11.64 -23.59
N ASP A 90 -6.08 -11.10 -23.39
CA ASP A 90 -5.69 -9.79 -23.93
C ASP A 90 -5.49 -9.83 -25.44
N TYR A 91 -5.10 -10.98 -25.98
CA TYR A 91 -4.89 -11.21 -27.41
C TYR A 91 -6.12 -11.80 -28.11
N VAL A 92 -6.95 -12.54 -27.36
CA VAL A 92 -8.14 -13.22 -27.87
C VAL A 92 -9.35 -12.81 -27.02
N PRO A 93 -9.98 -11.64 -27.31
CA PRO A 93 -10.93 -10.99 -26.40
C PRO A 93 -12.16 -11.81 -26.02
N TRP A 94 -12.61 -12.73 -26.89
CA TRP A 94 -13.77 -13.57 -26.60
C TRP A 94 -13.50 -14.63 -25.52
N LEU A 95 -12.23 -14.90 -25.18
CA LEU A 95 -11.86 -15.76 -24.05
C LEU A 95 -11.90 -15.04 -22.70
N ARG A 96 -12.05 -13.71 -22.67
CA ARG A 96 -12.06 -12.91 -21.43
C ARG A 96 -13.07 -13.42 -20.40
N PRO A 97 -14.35 -13.72 -20.75
CA PRO A 97 -15.32 -14.19 -19.76
C PRO A 97 -14.98 -15.56 -19.12
N LEU A 98 -14.03 -16.31 -19.69
CA LEU A 98 -13.63 -17.61 -19.17
C LEU A 98 -12.60 -17.52 -18.04
N ASP A 99 -11.88 -16.40 -17.94
CA ASP A 99 -10.79 -16.19 -16.97
C ASP A 99 -9.85 -17.41 -16.86
N LEU A 100 -9.37 -17.92 -18.01
CA LEU A 100 -8.68 -19.21 -18.13
C LEU A 100 -7.46 -19.35 -17.20
N GLU A 101 -6.81 -18.23 -16.90
CA GLU A 101 -5.62 -18.16 -16.05
C GLU A 101 -5.93 -17.63 -14.63
N GLY A 102 -7.19 -17.28 -14.36
CA GLY A 102 -7.64 -16.77 -13.06
C GLY A 102 -7.18 -15.34 -12.72
N HIS A 103 -6.51 -14.67 -13.65
CA HIS A 103 -5.90 -13.36 -13.44
C HIS A 103 -6.95 -12.30 -13.09
N GLU A 104 -8.12 -12.31 -13.75
CA GLU A 104 -9.17 -11.32 -13.49
C GLU A 104 -9.72 -11.48 -12.08
N LYS A 105 -10.00 -12.72 -11.66
CA LYS A 105 -10.46 -13.01 -10.30
C LYS A 105 -9.42 -12.62 -9.24
N ILE A 106 -8.15 -12.98 -9.41
CA ILE A 106 -7.07 -12.66 -8.46
C ILE A 106 -6.93 -11.14 -8.31
N VAL A 107 -6.87 -10.41 -9.42
CA VAL A 107 -6.77 -8.95 -9.41
C VAL A 107 -8.00 -8.34 -8.73
N SER A 108 -9.20 -8.82 -9.03
CA SER A 108 -10.43 -8.33 -8.39
C SER A 108 -10.43 -8.51 -6.88
N GLU A 109 -9.99 -9.67 -6.38
CA GLU A 109 -9.90 -9.95 -4.94
C GLU A 109 -8.84 -9.08 -4.25
N CYS A 110 -7.66 -8.93 -4.85
CA CYS A 110 -6.61 -8.06 -4.31
C CYS A 110 -7.03 -6.58 -4.32
N MET A 111 -7.69 -6.11 -5.39
CA MET A 111 -8.22 -4.75 -5.48
C MET A 111 -9.28 -4.49 -4.41
N ARG A 112 -10.12 -5.48 -4.09
CA ARG A 112 -11.06 -5.39 -2.97
C ARG A 112 -10.35 -5.20 -1.63
N SER A 113 -9.25 -5.91 -1.41
CA SER A 113 -8.43 -5.73 -0.18
C SER A 113 -7.80 -4.33 -0.14
N ILE A 114 -7.17 -3.88 -1.23
CA ILE A 114 -6.54 -2.56 -1.32
C ILE A 114 -7.56 -1.43 -1.10
N ASN A 115 -8.67 -1.45 -1.83
CA ASN A 115 -9.73 -0.44 -1.70
C ASN A 115 -10.38 -0.49 -0.31
N GLY A 116 -10.46 -1.67 0.32
CA GLY A 116 -10.92 -1.81 1.69
C GLY A 116 -10.13 -1.00 2.71
N TYR A 117 -8.85 -0.71 2.43
CA TYR A 117 -8.01 0.17 3.25
C TYR A 117 -8.00 1.62 2.77
N HIS A 118 -8.05 1.87 1.46
CA HIS A 118 -7.94 3.22 0.89
C HIS A 118 -9.25 4.01 0.97
N ASP A 119 -10.37 3.41 0.59
CA ASP A 119 -11.66 4.11 0.49
C ASP A 119 -12.11 4.75 1.81
N PRO A 120 -11.99 4.09 2.99
CA PRO A 120 -12.36 4.72 4.24
C PRO A 120 -11.53 5.97 4.56
N ILE A 121 -10.24 5.98 4.19
CA ILE A 121 -9.36 7.15 4.38
C ILE A 121 -9.82 8.30 3.48
N ILE A 122 -10.13 7.99 2.22
CA ILE A 122 -10.60 8.98 1.24
C ILE A 122 -11.95 9.56 1.68
N ASP A 123 -12.90 8.70 2.05
CA ASP A 123 -14.24 9.11 2.48
C ASP A 123 -14.19 9.94 3.77
N ASP A 124 -13.33 9.59 4.72
CA ASP A 124 -13.11 10.39 5.93
C ASP A 124 -12.47 11.74 5.58
N ARG A 125 -11.47 11.76 4.70
CA ARG A 125 -10.79 12.98 4.29
C ARG A 125 -11.73 13.95 3.59
N VAL A 126 -12.63 13.46 2.74
CA VAL A 126 -13.69 14.26 2.11
C VAL A 126 -14.57 14.92 3.17
N LYS A 127 -14.95 14.20 4.23
CA LYS A 127 -15.75 14.76 5.33
C LYS A 127 -15.00 15.85 6.08
N GLN A 128 -13.73 15.63 6.42
CA GLN A 128 -12.90 16.62 7.13
C GLN A 128 -12.80 17.94 6.35
N TRP A 129 -12.60 17.87 5.03
CA TRP A 129 -12.59 19.07 4.17
C TRP A 129 -13.96 19.76 4.10
N ASN A 130 -15.04 19.00 3.95
CA ASN A 130 -16.40 19.55 3.92
C ASN A 130 -16.81 20.21 5.25
N GLN A 131 -16.27 19.74 6.37
CA GLN A 131 -16.51 20.28 7.71
C GLN A 131 -15.57 21.43 8.09
N GLY A 132 -14.57 21.74 7.24
CA GLY A 132 -13.58 22.77 7.51
C GLY A 132 -12.59 22.41 8.63
N GLU A 133 -12.47 21.12 8.96
CA GLU A 133 -11.52 20.61 9.95
C GLU A 133 -10.07 20.69 9.42
N ARG A 134 -9.92 20.68 8.09
CA ARG A 134 -8.66 20.86 7.38
C ARG A 134 -8.61 22.22 6.70
N LYS A 135 -7.43 22.84 6.76
CA LYS A 135 -7.18 24.20 6.24
C LYS A 135 -6.14 24.24 5.15
N GLU A 136 -5.19 23.31 5.16
CA GLU A 136 -4.07 23.26 4.24
C GLU A 136 -3.86 21.82 3.76
N PRO A 137 -3.39 21.62 2.51
CA PRO A 137 -3.04 20.29 2.03
C PRO A 137 -1.77 19.77 2.71
N GLU A 138 -1.82 18.53 3.18
CA GLU A 138 -0.71 17.87 3.88
C GLU A 138 -0.11 16.71 3.08
N ASP A 139 -0.87 16.15 2.14
CA ASP A 139 -0.49 14.99 1.33
C ASP A 139 -1.08 15.06 -0.10
N LEU A 140 -0.78 14.05 -0.92
CA LEU A 140 -1.25 13.99 -2.31
C LEU A 140 -2.77 13.81 -2.41
N LEU A 141 -3.41 13.12 -1.45
CA LEU A 141 -4.87 13.02 -1.42
C LEU A 141 -5.51 14.40 -1.26
N ASP A 142 -5.00 15.25 -0.38
CA ASP A 142 -5.49 16.63 -0.28
C ASP A 142 -5.26 17.42 -1.57
N ALA A 143 -4.11 17.23 -2.22
CA ALA A 143 -3.83 17.87 -3.50
C ALA A 143 -4.85 17.44 -4.57
N PHE A 144 -5.24 16.16 -4.61
CA PHE A 144 -6.28 15.66 -5.52
C PHE A 144 -7.67 16.22 -5.20
N LEU A 145 -8.04 16.28 -3.92
CA LEU A 145 -9.33 16.83 -3.48
C LEU A 145 -9.46 18.33 -3.77
N LEU A 146 -8.35 19.08 -3.67
CA LEU A 146 -8.31 20.53 -3.90
C LEU A 146 -8.04 20.91 -5.36
N ALA A 147 -7.63 19.96 -6.21
CA ALA A 147 -7.32 20.21 -7.60
C ALA A 147 -8.55 20.79 -8.32
N LYS A 148 -8.32 21.86 -9.11
CA LYS A 148 -9.36 22.53 -9.88
C LYS A 148 -9.04 22.56 -11.36
N ASP A 149 -10.07 22.45 -12.18
CA ASP A 149 -9.97 22.62 -13.63
C ASP A 149 -9.81 24.09 -14.02
N SER A 150 -9.71 24.38 -15.32
CA SER A 150 -9.62 25.74 -15.85
C SER A 150 -10.83 26.63 -15.53
N ASN A 151 -11.94 26.03 -15.11
CA ASN A 151 -13.19 26.71 -14.77
C ASN A 151 -13.34 26.90 -13.25
N GLY A 152 -12.35 26.48 -12.44
CA GLY A 152 -12.39 26.54 -10.99
C GLY A 152 -13.28 25.48 -10.31
N LYS A 153 -13.75 24.48 -11.07
CA LYS A 153 -14.50 23.32 -10.54
C LYS A 153 -13.53 22.22 -10.10
N PRO A 154 -13.93 21.29 -9.22
CA PRO A 154 -13.10 20.13 -8.89
C PRO A 154 -12.62 19.42 -10.17
N ALA A 155 -11.31 19.18 -10.26
CA ALA A 155 -10.69 18.55 -11.43
C ALA A 155 -10.95 17.05 -11.50
N LEU A 156 -11.20 16.42 -10.35
CA LEU A 156 -11.44 14.99 -10.20
C LEU A 156 -12.73 14.78 -9.40
N SER A 157 -13.54 13.83 -9.84
CA SER A 157 -14.61 13.26 -9.03
C SER A 157 -14.05 12.38 -7.92
N ILE A 158 -14.85 12.11 -6.89
CA ILE A 158 -14.42 11.21 -5.79
C ILE A 158 -14.12 9.79 -6.31
N GLU A 159 -14.84 9.33 -7.33
CA GLU A 159 -14.57 8.03 -7.97
C GLU A 159 -13.22 8.01 -8.69
N GLU A 160 -12.88 9.09 -9.41
CA GLU A 160 -11.56 9.22 -10.05
C GLU A 160 -10.45 9.31 -9.00
N ILE A 161 -10.66 10.03 -7.90
CA ILE A 161 -9.69 10.09 -6.79
C ILE A 161 -9.46 8.70 -6.20
N LYS A 162 -10.53 7.94 -5.92
CA LYS A 162 -10.43 6.55 -5.46
C LYS A 162 -9.63 5.70 -6.45
N SER A 163 -9.92 5.83 -7.74
CA SER A 163 -9.19 5.11 -8.78
C SER A 163 -7.70 5.49 -8.89
N GLN A 164 -7.32 6.74 -8.62
CA GLN A 164 -5.91 7.18 -8.67
C GLN A 164 -5.13 6.86 -7.40
N CYS A 165 -5.84 6.65 -6.29
CA CYS A 165 -5.27 6.31 -5.01
C CYS A 165 -5.06 4.80 -4.80
N THR A 166 -5.48 3.97 -5.75
CA THR A 166 -5.38 2.51 -5.73
C THR A 166 -4.31 2.01 -6.68
#